data_AF-A0A8K0H2Z1-F1
#
_entry.id   AF-A0A8K0H2Z1-F1
#
_cell.length_a   1.000
_cell.length_b   1.000
_cell.length_c   1.000
_cell.angle_alpha   90.00
_cell.angle_beta   90.00
_cell.angle_gamma   90.00
#
_symmetry.space_group_name_H-M   'P 1'
#
loop_
_entity.id
_entity.type
_entity.pdbx_description
1 polymer ?
#
loop_
_entity_poly.entity_id
_entity_poly.type
_entity_poly.pdbx_seq_one_letter_code
_entity_poly.pdbx_strand_id
1 'polypeptide(L)'
;MVSKQRRRMLVAGYDLDMSYITDRVLAMSFPQNACELCIAILFGSEHSALPISCSLAQSIYNLCIEEKYDPSHFHGRVEAYPFDDNHVPPLEMVKLFCESVYSWLACDPKNIVVIHCMAGKGRTGLMVCAFLVYSGMSAEEALELYAHRRTTNNEGVSIPSQRRYVDYWHRVLSFPRGVGHGPPDVNLPRPCSRELLRIRLYDTVNIDSIFFVVSDLQEVPGQLYRPPVEVSRSCCRRIKKGYQRTDSLRYYLSFTKNEEEKEEKESEPEKPNVVVQMDTESSIIYHKTCLDYYFDKPVQVTGDVRVIFYQKMVGGRLFYACFNTAFITNSLLQLSVQDLDKLGKKGRSICGPAFCLELLFGPANAKHSSSPSAEDNDTDDDS
;
A
#
# COMPACT_ATOMS: atom_id res chain seq x y z
N MET A 1 12.86 19.42 16.64
CA MET A 1 13.51 18.23 17.23
C MET A 1 12.72 16.96 16.87
N VAL A 2 13.02 16.31 15.75
CA VAL A 2 12.34 15.06 15.31
C VAL A 2 13.32 13.86 15.33
N SER A 3 14.50 14.01 15.94
CA SER A 3 15.66 13.13 15.72
C SER A 3 16.03 12.18 16.86
N LYS A 4 15.39 12.23 18.04
CA LYS A 4 15.95 11.61 19.25
C LYS A 4 15.93 10.07 19.31
N GLN A 5 15.23 9.38 18.41
CA GLN A 5 15.02 7.92 18.48
C GLN A 5 15.58 7.14 17.27
N ARG A 6 16.46 7.77 16.49
CA ARG A 6 17.13 7.15 15.33
C ARG A 6 18.58 6.84 15.69
N ARG A 7 19.11 5.73 15.16
CA ARG A 7 20.55 5.46 15.25
C ARG A 7 21.27 6.44 14.32
N ARG A 8 22.27 7.13 14.87
CA ARG A 8 23.10 8.10 14.15
C ARG A 8 24.52 7.60 14.10
N MET A 9 25.25 7.98 13.07
CA MET A 9 26.66 7.64 12.90
C MET A 9 27.49 8.91 12.95
N LEU A 10 28.53 8.89 13.78
CA LEU A 10 29.58 9.90 13.77
C LEU A 10 30.59 9.51 12.68
N VAL A 11 30.65 10.31 11.64
CA VAL A 11 31.48 10.05 10.45
C VAL A 11 32.33 11.28 10.19
N ALA A 12 33.66 11.16 10.31
CA ALA A 12 34.61 12.27 10.13
C ALA A 12 34.27 13.54 10.95
N GLY A 13 33.72 13.36 12.16
CA GLY A 13 33.30 14.45 13.04
C GLY A 13 31.90 15.02 12.78
N TYR A 14 31.17 14.50 11.78
CA TYR A 14 29.79 14.87 11.48
C TYR A 14 28.80 13.85 12.07
N ASP A 15 27.78 14.33 12.76
CA ASP A 15 26.69 13.52 13.31
C ASP A 15 25.58 13.33 12.26
N LEU A 16 25.68 12.25 11.49
CA LEU A 16 24.83 11.97 10.35
C LEU A 16 23.72 10.97 10.73
N ASP A 17 22.49 11.29 10.31
CA ASP A 17 21.33 10.44 10.53
C ASP A 17 21.24 9.34 9.45
N MET A 18 22.20 8.42 9.52
CA MET A 18 22.41 7.31 8.60
C MET A 18 22.67 6.00 9.37
N SER A 19 22.38 4.86 8.74
CA SER A 19 22.63 3.53 9.33
C SER A 19 22.81 2.47 8.23
N TYR A 20 23.82 1.62 8.39
CA TYR A 20 23.95 0.40 7.58
C TYR A 20 22.91 -0.64 8.02
N ILE A 21 21.99 -0.94 7.12
CA ILE A 21 20.99 -1.98 7.34
C ILE A 21 21.62 -3.34 7.09
N THR A 22 22.39 -3.45 6.00
CA THR A 22 23.34 -4.53 5.72
C THR A 22 24.70 -3.91 5.38
N ASP A 23 25.71 -4.73 5.10
CA ASP A 23 27.05 -4.24 4.75
C ASP A 23 27.07 -3.40 3.47
N ARG A 24 26.03 -3.52 2.62
CA ARG A 24 25.96 -2.88 1.29
C ARG A 24 24.73 -2.00 1.09
N VAL A 25 23.81 -1.96 2.06
CA VAL A 25 22.56 -1.19 2.00
C VAL A 25 22.54 -0.16 3.12
N LEU A 26 22.65 1.11 2.75
CA LEU A 26 22.64 2.25 3.65
C LEU A 26 21.27 2.95 3.61
N ALA A 27 20.71 3.23 4.78
CA ALA A 27 19.49 4.03 4.94
C ALA A 27 19.81 5.36 5.62
N MET A 28 19.29 6.48 5.10
CA MET A 28 19.51 7.81 5.70
C MET A 28 18.32 8.77 5.58
N SER A 29 18.37 9.86 6.35
CA SER A 29 17.48 11.02 6.16
C SER A 29 17.91 11.87 4.95
N PHE A 30 17.08 12.84 4.58
CA PHE A 30 17.37 13.71 3.45
C PHE A 30 18.64 14.54 3.72
N PRO A 31 19.58 14.60 2.77
CA PRO A 31 20.80 15.38 2.93
C PRO A 31 20.48 16.87 2.84
N GLN A 32 20.80 17.65 3.87
CA GLN A 32 20.49 19.09 3.85
C GLN A 32 21.42 19.85 2.90
N ASN A 33 22.62 19.32 2.65
CA ASN A 33 23.57 19.79 1.67
C ASN A 33 24.27 18.61 0.98
N ALA A 34 24.73 18.78 -0.26
CA ALA A 34 25.47 17.75 -1.00
C ALA A 34 26.71 17.24 -0.23
N CYS A 35 27.35 18.10 0.57
CA CYS A 35 28.47 17.74 1.43
C CYS A 35 28.10 16.67 2.48
N GLU A 36 26.92 16.69 3.09
CA GLU A 36 26.54 15.70 4.11
C GLU A 36 26.39 14.31 3.50
N LEU A 37 25.83 14.23 2.29
CA LEU A 37 25.73 12.99 1.53
C LEU A 37 27.12 12.53 1.11
N CYS A 38 27.96 13.41 0.56
CA CYS A 38 29.33 13.09 0.22
C CYS A 38 30.15 12.63 1.44
N ILE A 39 29.97 13.22 2.62
CA ILE A 39 30.68 12.83 3.85
C ILE A 39 30.18 11.46 4.35
N ALA A 40 28.86 11.22 4.36
CA ALA A 40 28.29 9.90 4.66
C ALA A 40 28.90 8.80 3.75
N ILE A 41 29.03 9.14 2.48
CA ILE A 41 29.47 8.27 1.37
C ILE A 41 30.99 8.03 1.40
N LEU A 42 31.79 9.05 1.70
CA LEU A 42 33.25 9.01 1.66
C LEU A 42 33.87 8.43 2.93
N PHE A 43 33.22 8.57 4.08
CA PHE A 43 33.82 8.24 5.38
C PHE A 43 33.01 7.24 6.21
N GLY A 44 31.83 6.81 5.75
CA GLY A 44 31.00 5.81 6.44
C GLY A 44 31.58 4.38 6.44
N SER A 45 32.72 4.14 5.80
CA SER A 45 33.40 2.86 5.71
C SER A 45 34.65 2.81 6.60
N GLU A 46 34.49 2.83 7.93
CA GLU A 46 35.59 2.56 8.87
C GLU A 46 36.05 1.08 8.87
N HIS A 47 35.37 0.20 8.12
CA HIS A 47 35.73 -1.23 8.01
C HIS A 47 36.72 -1.57 6.90
N SER A 48 37.32 -0.59 6.23
CA SER A 48 38.40 -0.89 5.27
C SER A 48 39.54 0.11 5.40
N ALA A 49 40.68 -0.37 5.85
CA ALA A 49 41.99 0.25 5.65
C ALA A 49 42.38 0.25 4.15
N LEU A 50 41.57 0.89 3.31
CA LEU A 50 41.82 1.07 1.89
C LEU A 50 41.96 2.58 1.63
N PRO A 51 43.05 3.03 0.97
CA PRO A 51 43.26 4.44 0.68
C PRO A 51 42.12 4.97 -0.20
N ILE A 52 41.57 6.09 0.26
CA ILE A 52 40.43 6.82 -0.31
C ILE A 52 40.86 7.39 -1.66
N SER A 53 40.56 6.65 -2.73
CA SER A 53 40.58 7.12 -4.10
C SER A 53 39.32 6.62 -4.77
N CYS A 54 38.31 7.49 -4.93
CA CYS A 54 37.24 7.48 -5.96
C CYS A 54 36.72 6.12 -6.53
N SER A 55 36.70 5.02 -5.76
CA SER A 55 36.46 3.67 -6.30
C SER A 55 35.41 2.84 -5.57
N LEU A 56 34.69 3.43 -4.60
CA LEU A 56 33.40 2.88 -4.19
C LEU A 56 32.35 3.43 -5.15
N ALA A 57 31.86 2.61 -6.08
CA ALA A 57 30.75 3.02 -6.92
C ALA A 57 29.46 2.92 -6.09
N GLN A 58 28.79 4.06 -5.93
CA GLN A 58 27.58 4.18 -5.13
C GLN A 58 26.42 4.66 -5.99
N SER A 59 25.23 4.11 -5.76
CA SER A 59 23.99 4.58 -6.37
C SER A 59 23.03 5.07 -5.29
N ILE A 60 22.41 6.23 -5.52
CA ILE A 60 21.57 6.93 -4.56
C ILE A 60 20.12 6.87 -5.03
N TYR A 61 19.23 6.46 -4.14
CA TYR A 61 17.81 6.31 -4.40
C TYR A 61 17.02 7.32 -3.58
N ASN A 62 16.49 8.35 -4.26
CA ASN A 62 15.67 9.39 -3.66
C ASN A 62 14.19 9.01 -3.74
N LEU A 63 13.56 8.85 -2.57
CA LEU A 63 12.13 8.52 -2.45
C LEU A 63 11.22 9.73 -2.24
N CYS A 64 11.79 10.94 -2.19
CA CYS A 64 11.03 12.18 -2.00
C CYS A 64 10.34 12.62 -3.29
N ILE A 65 9.04 12.88 -3.22
CA ILE A 65 8.31 13.60 -4.26
C ILE A 65 8.48 15.11 -4.12
N GLU A 66 8.64 15.56 -2.87
CA GLU A 66 8.66 16.96 -2.47
C GLU A 66 10.00 17.66 -2.73
N GLU A 67 11.11 16.92 -2.78
CA GLU A 67 12.45 17.50 -2.88
C GLU A 67 13.34 16.71 -3.83
N LYS A 68 14.11 17.45 -4.62
CA LYS A 68 15.08 16.94 -5.59
C LYS A 68 16.36 17.75 -5.49
N TYR A 69 17.46 17.16 -5.90
CA TYR A 69 18.75 17.81 -5.97
C TYR A 69 19.44 17.42 -7.28
N ASP A 70 20.42 18.21 -7.70
CA ASP A 70 21.14 17.98 -8.95
C ASP A 70 21.96 16.67 -8.85
N PRO A 71 21.68 15.66 -9.72
CA PRO A 71 22.44 14.41 -9.77
C PRO A 71 23.92 14.61 -10.15
N SER A 72 24.29 15.74 -10.76
CA SER A 72 25.67 16.03 -11.16
C SER A 72 26.66 15.96 -9.99
N HIS A 73 26.21 16.34 -8.79
CA HIS A 73 26.98 16.24 -7.55
C HIS A 73 27.35 14.81 -7.16
N PHE A 74 26.71 13.80 -7.75
CA PHE A 74 26.90 12.38 -7.46
C PHE A 74 27.29 11.59 -8.71
N HIS A 75 27.93 12.25 -9.68
CA HIS A 75 28.32 11.67 -10.97
C HIS A 75 27.12 11.08 -11.75
N GLY A 76 25.93 11.67 -11.59
CA GLY A 76 24.70 11.20 -12.23
C GLY A 76 24.11 9.91 -11.65
N ARG A 77 24.67 9.38 -10.55
CA ARG A 77 24.24 8.11 -9.94
C ARG A 77 23.12 8.31 -8.91
N VAL A 78 22.07 9.01 -9.34
CA VAL A 78 20.87 9.27 -8.54
C VAL A 78 19.66 8.82 -9.32
N GLU A 79 18.90 7.89 -8.76
CA GLU A 79 17.61 7.45 -9.27
C GLU A 79 16.48 7.93 -8.36
N ALA A 80 15.36 8.32 -8.95
CA ALA A 80 14.20 8.83 -8.24
C ALA A 80 13.05 7.82 -8.29
N TYR A 81 12.57 7.41 -7.11
CA TYR A 81 11.37 6.58 -6.94
C TYR A 81 10.38 7.31 -6.02
N PRO A 82 9.80 8.44 -6.48
CA PRO A 82 9.10 9.36 -5.60
C PRO A 82 7.68 8.90 -5.26
N PHE A 83 7.33 8.97 -3.97
CA PHE A 83 5.96 8.80 -3.50
C PHE A 83 5.69 9.60 -2.21
N ASP A 84 4.41 9.87 -1.98
CA ASP A 84 3.92 10.73 -0.90
C ASP A 84 4.37 10.27 0.49
N ASP A 85 4.65 11.23 1.36
CA ASP A 85 4.98 10.93 2.75
C ASP A 85 3.80 10.26 3.48
N ASN A 86 4.11 9.19 4.22
CA ASN A 86 3.13 8.33 4.88
C ASN A 86 2.16 7.61 3.92
N HIS A 87 2.49 7.52 2.63
CA HIS A 87 1.82 6.68 1.65
C HIS A 87 2.62 5.39 1.37
N VAL A 88 2.07 4.58 0.48
CA VAL A 88 2.63 3.38 -0.12
C VAL A 88 2.84 3.59 -1.63
N PRO A 89 3.93 3.06 -2.22
CA PRO A 89 4.17 3.10 -3.65
C PRO A 89 3.41 1.98 -4.38
N PRO A 90 3.17 2.12 -5.70
CA PRO A 90 2.69 1.01 -6.52
C PRO A 90 3.68 -0.16 -6.52
N LEU A 91 3.19 -1.40 -6.56
CA LEU A 91 4.05 -2.59 -6.58
C LEU A 91 4.99 -2.63 -7.81
N GLU A 92 4.58 -2.05 -8.94
CA GLU A 92 5.45 -1.87 -10.11
C GLU A 92 6.67 -0.99 -9.79
N MET A 93 6.47 0.10 -9.02
CA MET A 93 7.57 0.95 -8.59
C MET A 93 8.51 0.20 -7.62
N VAL A 94 7.95 -0.63 -6.74
CA VAL A 94 8.74 -1.50 -5.85
C VAL A 94 9.60 -2.47 -6.66
N LYS A 95 9.03 -3.10 -7.69
CA LYS A 95 9.75 -3.98 -8.61
C LYS A 95 10.92 -3.28 -9.29
N LEU A 96 10.65 -2.18 -9.99
CA LEU A 96 11.69 -1.43 -10.70
C LEU A 96 12.82 -0.99 -9.76
N PHE A 97 12.47 -0.55 -8.56
CA PHE A 97 13.44 -0.21 -7.53
C PHE A 97 14.30 -1.41 -7.13
N CYS A 98 13.68 -2.55 -6.79
CA CYS A 98 14.41 -3.74 -6.34
C CYS A 98 15.33 -4.30 -7.44
N GLU A 99 14.86 -4.32 -8.69
CA GLU A 99 15.65 -4.74 -9.85
C GLU A 99 16.84 -3.82 -10.10
N SER A 100 16.63 -2.49 -10.01
CA SER A 100 17.72 -1.50 -10.12
C SER A 100 18.77 -1.69 -9.01
N VAL A 101 18.35 -1.78 -7.75
CA VAL A 101 19.25 -2.00 -6.61
C VAL A 101 20.02 -3.31 -6.76
N TYR A 102 19.34 -4.40 -7.13
CA TYR A 102 19.97 -5.70 -7.34
C TYR A 102 21.02 -5.64 -8.46
N SER A 103 20.67 -5.07 -9.61
CA SER A 103 21.56 -4.91 -10.76
C SER A 103 22.82 -4.12 -10.35
N TRP A 104 22.65 -3.00 -9.65
CA TRP A 104 23.77 -2.21 -9.16
C TRP A 104 24.69 -2.99 -8.23
N LEU A 105 24.14 -3.72 -7.27
CA LEU A 105 24.91 -4.51 -6.31
C LEU A 105 25.57 -5.75 -6.96
N ALA A 106 25.00 -6.27 -8.04
CA ALA A 106 25.57 -7.40 -8.78
C ALA A 106 26.79 -7.00 -9.63
N CYS A 107 26.90 -5.74 -10.06
CA CYS A 107 28.01 -5.27 -10.91
C CYS A 107 29.39 -5.37 -10.25
N ASP A 108 29.50 -5.08 -8.95
CA ASP A 108 30.76 -5.18 -8.19
C ASP A 108 30.45 -5.45 -6.70
N PRO A 109 31.10 -6.41 -6.03
CA PRO A 109 30.91 -6.68 -4.60
C PRO A 109 31.19 -5.48 -3.68
N LYS A 110 31.95 -4.47 -4.14
CA LYS A 110 32.23 -3.22 -3.42
C LYS A 110 31.13 -2.17 -3.60
N ASN A 111 30.19 -2.39 -4.51
CA ASN A 111 29.10 -1.44 -4.72
C ASN A 111 28.21 -1.37 -3.49
N ILE A 112 27.81 -0.16 -3.14
CA ILE A 112 26.82 0.10 -2.09
C ILE A 112 25.67 0.92 -2.66
N VAL A 113 24.51 0.81 -2.01
CA VAL A 113 23.33 1.64 -2.31
C VAL A 113 22.98 2.51 -1.12
N VAL A 114 22.56 3.74 -1.41
CA VAL A 114 22.09 4.70 -0.41
C VAL A 114 20.62 5.00 -0.69
N ILE A 115 19.74 4.65 0.24
CA ILE A 115 18.30 4.83 0.08
C ILE A 115 17.82 5.85 1.11
N HIS A 116 17.14 6.89 0.66
CA HIS A 116 16.71 7.96 1.56
C HIS A 116 15.33 8.52 1.22
N CYS A 117 14.73 9.13 2.24
CA CYS A 117 13.57 10.02 2.12
C CYS A 117 13.80 11.20 3.08
N MET A 118 12.78 12.00 3.40
CA MET A 118 12.91 13.08 4.39
C MET A 118 13.50 12.64 5.73
N ALA A 119 12.82 11.71 6.41
CA ALA A 119 13.22 11.28 7.74
C ALA A 119 14.02 9.97 7.77
N GLY A 120 14.16 9.28 6.63
CA GLY A 120 14.85 7.99 6.57
C GLY A 120 14.20 6.92 7.44
N LYS A 121 12.86 6.91 7.56
CA LYS A 121 12.11 6.02 8.46
C LYS A 121 11.07 5.19 7.71
N GLY A 122 9.90 5.76 7.40
CA GLY A 122 8.77 5.05 6.81
C GLY A 122 8.98 4.64 5.34
N ARG A 123 9.09 5.62 4.43
CA ARG A 123 9.30 5.37 2.98
C ARG A 123 10.58 4.58 2.72
N THR A 124 11.70 5.03 3.28
CA THR A 124 12.99 4.32 3.23
C THR A 124 12.87 2.91 3.77
N GLY A 125 12.20 2.72 4.91
CA GLY A 125 12.03 1.39 5.49
C GLY A 125 11.21 0.47 4.62
N LEU A 126 10.11 0.95 4.02
CA LEU A 126 9.32 0.16 3.08
C LEU A 126 10.18 -0.34 1.93
N MET A 127 10.89 0.56 1.23
CA MET A 127 11.68 0.19 0.05
C MET A 127 12.89 -0.68 0.41
N VAL A 128 13.58 -0.38 1.53
CA VAL A 128 14.67 -1.23 2.03
C VAL A 128 14.15 -2.62 2.37
N CYS A 129 13.05 -2.73 3.14
CA CYS A 129 12.47 -4.03 3.48
C CYS A 129 12.04 -4.80 2.22
N ALA A 130 11.43 -4.11 1.25
CA ALA A 130 11.08 -4.73 -0.03
C ALA A 130 12.30 -5.30 -0.77
N PHE A 131 13.44 -4.60 -0.77
CA PHE A 131 14.68 -5.13 -1.35
C PHE A 131 15.27 -6.30 -0.55
N LEU A 132 15.22 -6.24 0.77
CA LEU A 132 15.66 -7.36 1.63
C LEU A 132 14.82 -8.62 1.36
N VAL A 133 13.51 -8.45 1.21
CA VAL A 133 12.58 -9.51 0.81
C VAL A 133 12.92 -10.02 -0.59
N TYR A 134 13.15 -9.13 -1.55
CA TYR A 134 13.61 -9.49 -2.91
C TYR A 134 14.93 -10.28 -2.89
N SER A 135 15.77 -10.08 -1.87
CA SER A 135 17.03 -10.79 -1.68
C SER A 135 16.87 -12.14 -0.94
N GLY A 136 15.63 -12.56 -0.64
CA GLY A 136 15.33 -13.88 -0.07
C GLY A 136 14.94 -13.89 1.41
N MET A 137 14.81 -12.74 2.08
CA MET A 137 14.28 -12.68 3.45
C MET A 137 12.76 -12.76 3.47
N SER A 138 12.19 -13.21 4.59
CA SER A 138 10.76 -13.02 4.84
C SER A 138 10.43 -11.54 5.12
N ALA A 139 9.18 -11.16 4.91
CA ALA A 139 8.70 -9.81 5.21
C ALA A 139 8.89 -9.43 6.69
N GLU A 140 8.66 -10.37 7.60
CA GLU A 140 8.81 -10.19 9.05
C GLU A 140 10.27 -9.92 9.43
N GLU A 141 11.19 -10.79 8.98
CA GLU A 141 12.63 -10.63 9.24
C GLU A 141 13.17 -9.32 8.68
N ALA A 142 12.75 -8.93 7.47
CA ALA A 142 13.18 -7.68 6.85
C ALA A 142 12.71 -6.45 7.67
N LEU A 143 11.45 -6.44 8.11
CA LEU A 143 10.88 -5.37 8.92
C LEU A 143 11.57 -5.26 10.29
N GLU A 144 11.86 -6.40 10.92
CA GLU A 144 12.57 -6.47 12.20
C GLU A 144 14.03 -6.02 12.09
N LEU A 145 14.75 -6.51 11.08
CA LEU A 145 16.13 -6.11 10.82
C LEU A 145 16.23 -4.60 10.60
N TYR A 146 15.35 -4.04 9.77
CA TYR A 146 15.33 -2.60 9.52
C TYR A 146 15.01 -1.81 10.80
N ALA A 147 14.02 -2.23 11.58
CA ALA A 147 13.67 -1.60 12.84
C ALA A 147 14.84 -1.60 13.82
N HIS A 148 15.51 -2.75 13.97
CA HIS A 148 16.66 -2.92 14.84
C HIS A 148 17.83 -2.05 14.40
N ARG A 149 18.16 -2.02 13.11
CA ARG A 149 19.33 -1.29 12.58
C ARG A 149 19.11 0.21 12.50
N ARG A 150 17.89 0.67 12.21
CA ARG A 150 17.62 2.09 11.96
C ARG A 150 17.19 2.88 13.20
N THR A 151 16.57 2.22 14.17
CA THR A 151 15.96 2.88 15.33
C THR A 151 16.49 2.37 16.65
N THR A 152 16.37 3.18 17.70
CA THR A 152 16.75 2.79 19.07
C THR A 152 15.59 2.18 19.84
N ASN A 153 14.35 2.40 19.39
CA ASN A 153 13.12 1.91 20.01
C ASN A 153 12.47 0.74 19.26
N ASN A 154 13.17 0.17 18.25
CA ASN A 154 12.65 -0.87 17.35
C ASN A 154 11.35 -0.50 16.62
N GLU A 155 11.06 0.79 16.44
CA GLU A 155 9.96 1.23 15.60
C GLU A 155 10.48 1.63 14.22
N GLY A 156 10.76 0.68 13.33
CA GLY A 156 11.17 0.96 11.95
C GLY A 156 10.01 1.48 11.07
N VAL A 157 9.45 0.58 10.26
CA VAL A 157 8.23 0.84 9.48
C VAL A 157 7.02 0.66 10.40
N SER A 158 6.50 1.77 10.91
CA SER A 158 5.41 1.76 11.90
C SER A 158 4.02 2.00 11.32
N ILE A 159 3.90 2.35 10.04
CA ILE A 159 2.61 2.55 9.37
C ILE A 159 2.09 1.18 8.90
N PRO A 160 0.93 0.69 9.41
CA PRO A 160 0.39 -0.61 9.03
C PRO A 160 0.26 -0.84 7.53
N SER A 161 -0.20 0.16 6.76
CA SER A 161 -0.30 0.01 5.31
C SER A 161 1.06 -0.15 4.62
N GLN A 162 2.13 0.47 5.15
CA GLN A 162 3.48 0.26 4.62
C GLN A 162 3.97 -1.17 4.87
N ARG A 163 3.70 -1.72 6.06
CA ARG A 163 4.00 -3.13 6.40
C ARG A 163 3.21 -4.09 5.51
N ARG A 164 1.90 -3.83 5.34
CA ARG A 164 1.01 -4.58 4.45
C ARG A 164 1.54 -4.64 3.01
N TYR A 165 2.15 -3.57 2.52
CA TYR A 165 2.74 -3.55 1.17
C TYR A 165 4.05 -4.34 1.09
N VAL A 166 4.83 -4.44 2.16
CA VAL A 166 5.97 -5.38 2.23
C VAL A 166 5.45 -6.83 2.20
N ASP A 167 4.32 -7.11 2.87
CA ASP A 167 3.69 -8.43 2.82
C ASP A 167 3.11 -8.75 1.43
N TYR A 168 2.45 -7.77 0.79
CA TYR A 168 1.98 -7.91 -0.60
C TYR A 168 3.14 -8.17 -1.55
N TRP A 169 4.24 -7.44 -1.38
CA TRP A 169 5.46 -7.65 -2.15
C TRP A 169 6.02 -9.07 -1.95
N HIS A 170 6.12 -9.54 -0.72
CA HIS A 170 6.57 -10.90 -0.44
C HIS A 170 5.72 -11.97 -1.13
N ARG A 171 4.38 -11.79 -1.18
CA ARG A 171 3.45 -12.74 -1.81
C ARG A 171 3.56 -12.82 -3.33
N VAL A 172 4.07 -11.77 -3.99
CA VAL A 172 4.20 -11.74 -5.46
C VAL A 172 5.56 -12.25 -5.94
N LEU A 173 6.48 -12.55 -5.01
CA LEU A 173 7.78 -13.10 -5.36
C LEU A 173 7.76 -14.61 -5.38
N SER A 174 8.54 -15.20 -6.28
CA SER A 174 8.77 -16.63 -6.35
C SER A 174 10.26 -16.89 -6.54
N PHE A 175 10.84 -17.68 -5.65
CA PHE A 175 12.27 -17.97 -5.67
C PHE A 175 12.51 -19.28 -6.42
N PRO A 176 13.35 -19.27 -7.47
CA PRO A 176 13.66 -20.48 -8.23
C PRO A 176 14.34 -21.52 -7.33
N ARG A 177 13.88 -22.77 -7.41
CA ARG A 177 14.49 -23.90 -6.69
C ARG A 177 15.62 -24.48 -7.55
N GLY A 178 16.88 -24.19 -7.22
CA GLY A 178 18.02 -24.72 -7.96
C GLY A 178 19.37 -24.11 -7.55
N VAL A 179 20.46 -24.71 -8.04
CA VAL A 179 21.84 -24.23 -7.79
C VAL A 179 22.11 -23.04 -8.71
N GLY A 180 21.78 -21.85 -8.22
CA GLY A 180 22.00 -20.57 -8.87
C GLY A 180 21.18 -19.49 -8.15
N HIS A 181 21.83 -18.67 -7.32
CA HIS A 181 21.20 -17.57 -6.59
C HIS A 181 20.89 -16.39 -7.53
N GLY A 182 20.00 -16.60 -8.50
CA GLY A 182 19.45 -15.54 -9.34
C GLY A 182 18.40 -14.69 -8.61
N PRO A 183 17.99 -13.55 -9.19
CA PRO A 183 16.88 -12.77 -8.65
C PRO A 183 15.57 -13.60 -8.66
N PRO A 184 14.61 -13.30 -7.76
CA PRO A 184 13.30 -13.95 -7.78
C PRO A 184 12.49 -13.55 -9.02
N ASP A 185 11.56 -14.42 -9.40
CA ASP A 185 10.50 -14.08 -10.36
C ASP A 185 9.47 -13.16 -9.68
N VAL A 186 9.12 -12.06 -10.34
CA VAL A 186 8.14 -11.09 -9.83
C VAL A 186 6.79 -11.27 -10.55
N ASN A 187 5.86 -11.92 -9.87
CA ASN A 187 4.51 -12.22 -10.35
C ASN A 187 3.52 -11.14 -9.89
N LEU A 188 3.64 -9.93 -10.45
CA LEU A 188 2.72 -8.85 -10.13
C LEU A 188 1.28 -9.23 -10.50
N PRO A 189 0.29 -8.94 -9.62
CA PRO A 189 -1.09 -9.23 -9.93
C PRO A 189 -1.56 -8.36 -11.10
N ARG A 190 -2.41 -8.91 -11.95
CA ARG A 190 -3.07 -8.13 -12.99
C ARG A 190 -3.92 -7.02 -12.36
N PRO A 191 -4.04 -5.84 -13.00
CA PRO A 191 -4.98 -4.81 -12.59
C PRO A 191 -6.37 -5.41 -12.33
N CYS A 192 -6.89 -5.17 -11.14
CA CYS A 192 -8.13 -5.77 -10.66
C CYS A 192 -9.07 -4.64 -10.22
N SER A 193 -10.10 -4.36 -11.01
CA SER A 193 -11.11 -3.38 -10.63
C SER A 193 -12.16 -4.03 -9.71
N ARG A 194 -12.58 -3.29 -8.69
CA ARG A 194 -13.61 -3.70 -7.74
C ARG A 194 -14.64 -2.59 -7.59
N GLU A 195 -15.89 -2.96 -7.39
CA GLU A 195 -16.94 -2.03 -7.00
C GLU A 195 -17.00 -1.97 -5.48
N LEU A 196 -16.69 -0.83 -4.86
CA LEU A 196 -16.90 -0.61 -3.43
C LEU A 196 -18.39 -0.37 -3.18
N LEU A 197 -19.02 -1.30 -2.45
CA LEU A 197 -20.45 -1.35 -2.20
C LEU A 197 -20.84 -0.73 -0.85
N ARG A 198 -20.01 -0.93 0.17
CA ARG A 198 -20.29 -0.49 1.54
C ARG A 198 -19.01 -0.17 2.31
N ILE A 199 -19.09 0.84 3.15
CA ILE A 199 -18.14 1.08 4.24
C ILE A 199 -18.90 0.97 5.56
N ARG A 200 -18.34 0.22 6.51
CA ARG A 200 -18.92 0.04 7.84
C ARG A 200 -17.86 0.11 8.92
N LEU A 201 -18.23 0.74 10.04
CA LEU A 201 -17.43 0.79 11.25
C LEU A 201 -18.20 0.16 12.40
N TYR A 202 -17.67 -0.94 12.91
CA TYR A 202 -18.21 -1.65 14.06
C TYR A 202 -17.66 -1.10 15.37
N ASP A 203 -18.46 -1.21 16.44
CA ASP A 203 -18.08 -0.88 17.82
C ASP A 203 -17.52 0.55 17.97
N THR A 204 -18.18 1.54 17.34
CA THR A 204 -17.77 2.95 17.42
C THR A 204 -18.31 3.59 18.69
N VAL A 205 -17.49 4.29 19.47
CA VAL A 205 -17.92 4.91 20.73
C VAL A 205 -17.94 6.44 20.63
N ASN A 206 -18.89 7.08 21.32
CA ASN A 206 -19.00 8.55 21.44
C ASN A 206 -19.07 9.30 20.09
N ILE A 207 -19.60 8.67 19.05
CA ILE A 207 -19.71 9.25 17.71
C ILE A 207 -20.91 8.68 16.96
N ASP A 208 -21.66 9.55 16.28
CA ASP A 208 -22.85 9.18 15.49
C ASP A 208 -22.62 9.27 13.98
N SER A 209 -21.50 9.86 13.56
CA SER A 209 -21.14 9.98 12.15
C SER A 209 -19.64 10.16 11.93
N ILE A 210 -19.12 9.58 10.85
CA ILE A 210 -17.72 9.71 10.42
C ILE A 210 -17.71 10.00 8.93
N PHE A 211 -17.00 11.05 8.53
CA PHE A 211 -16.79 11.39 7.13
C PHE A 211 -15.63 10.57 6.57
N PHE A 212 -15.71 10.22 5.30
CA PHE A 212 -14.62 9.52 4.63
C PHE A 212 -14.37 10.05 3.22
N VAL A 213 -13.15 9.84 2.75
CA VAL A 213 -12.70 10.10 1.39
C VAL A 213 -12.03 8.83 0.87
N VAL A 214 -12.49 8.34 -0.28
CA VAL A 214 -11.88 7.24 -1.02
C VAL A 214 -11.09 7.83 -2.17
N SER A 215 -9.85 7.40 -2.31
CA SER A 215 -8.97 7.77 -3.41
C SER A 215 -8.26 6.55 -3.96
N ASP A 216 -7.97 6.51 -5.24
CA ASP A 216 -7.06 5.54 -5.85
C ASP A 216 -5.85 6.24 -6.49
N LEU A 217 -4.76 5.51 -6.68
CA LEU A 217 -3.55 6.02 -7.30
C LEU A 217 -3.64 5.91 -8.82
N GLN A 218 -3.69 7.05 -9.51
CA GLN A 218 -3.88 7.11 -10.95
C GLN A 218 -2.55 7.16 -11.70
N GLU A 219 -2.47 6.45 -12.83
CA GLU A 219 -1.31 6.48 -13.72
C GLU A 219 -1.22 7.82 -14.45
N VAL A 220 -0.02 8.38 -14.48
CA VAL A 220 0.30 9.58 -15.28
C VAL A 220 1.32 9.16 -16.35
N PRO A 221 1.02 9.34 -17.65
CA PRO A 221 1.92 8.92 -18.72
C PRO A 221 3.34 9.49 -18.55
N GLY A 222 4.35 8.61 -18.67
CA GLY A 222 5.75 8.98 -18.55
C GLY A 222 6.22 9.32 -17.12
N GLN A 223 5.38 9.13 -16.10
CA GLN A 223 5.75 9.35 -14.71
C GLN A 223 5.65 8.07 -13.90
N LEU A 224 6.65 7.85 -13.05
CA LEU A 224 6.64 6.75 -12.08
C LEU A 224 5.72 7.06 -10.89
N TYR A 225 5.60 8.34 -10.52
CA TYR A 225 4.69 8.80 -9.47
C TYR A 225 3.23 8.69 -9.93
N ARG A 226 2.39 8.17 -9.04
CA ARG A 226 0.95 8.04 -9.24
C ARG A 226 0.24 8.88 -8.18
N PRO A 227 -0.33 10.05 -8.52
CA PRO A 227 -1.01 10.88 -7.54
C PRO A 227 -2.33 10.25 -7.07
N PRO A 228 -2.71 10.44 -5.80
CA PRO A 228 -4.02 10.02 -5.32
C PRO A 228 -5.12 10.93 -5.89
N VAL A 229 -6.16 10.32 -6.48
CA VAL A 229 -7.33 11.02 -7.00
C VAL A 229 -8.55 10.64 -6.18
N GLU A 230 -9.31 11.63 -5.70
CA GLU A 230 -10.56 11.41 -4.98
C GLU A 230 -11.63 10.85 -5.92
N VAL A 231 -12.10 9.63 -5.62
CA VAL A 231 -13.17 8.96 -6.38
C VAL A 231 -14.52 9.09 -5.69
N SER A 232 -14.52 9.26 -4.36
CA SER A 232 -15.76 9.40 -3.60
C SER A 232 -15.53 10.01 -2.23
N ARG A 233 -16.53 10.74 -1.74
CA ARG A 233 -16.56 11.34 -0.41
C ARG A 233 -17.97 11.27 0.14
N SER A 234 -18.12 10.71 1.33
CA SER A 234 -19.43 10.62 1.98
C SER A 234 -19.30 10.53 3.50
N CYS A 235 -20.35 10.09 4.18
CA CYS A 235 -20.45 10.10 5.64
C CYS A 235 -21.16 8.83 6.12
N CYS A 236 -20.45 8.00 6.88
CA CYS A 236 -21.04 6.90 7.63
C CYS A 236 -21.88 7.46 8.77
N ARG A 237 -23.09 6.93 8.95
CA ARG A 237 -24.03 7.37 9.99
C ARG A 237 -24.53 6.18 10.79
N ARG A 238 -25.02 6.44 12.01
CA ARG A 238 -25.54 5.40 12.89
C ARG A 238 -26.77 4.71 12.28
N ILE A 239 -26.76 3.38 12.29
CA ILE A 239 -27.92 2.57 11.89
C ILE A 239 -29.06 2.84 12.88
N LYS A 240 -30.27 3.11 12.36
CA LYS A 240 -31.50 3.29 13.15
C LYS A 240 -32.43 2.10 12.93
N LYS A 241 -33.15 1.67 13.97
CA LYS A 241 -34.23 0.67 13.84
C LYS A 241 -35.28 1.17 12.84
N GLY A 242 -35.68 0.32 11.89
CA GLY A 242 -36.63 0.65 10.83
C GLY A 242 -36.00 1.24 9.56
N TYR A 243 -34.66 1.29 9.46
CA TYR A 243 -33.98 1.61 8.20
C TYR A 243 -34.19 0.45 7.21
N GLN A 244 -35.28 0.51 6.44
CA GLN A 244 -35.48 -0.40 5.30
C GLN A 244 -34.42 -0.09 4.26
N ARG A 245 -33.55 -1.07 4.02
CA ARG A 245 -32.64 -1.04 2.88
C ARG A 245 -33.44 -1.31 1.61
N THR A 246 -32.94 -0.82 0.50
CA THR A 246 -33.18 -1.48 -0.77
C THR A 246 -32.44 -2.80 -0.74
N ASP A 247 -33.13 -3.91 -0.46
CA ASP A 247 -32.66 -5.27 -0.72
C ASP A 247 -32.57 -5.51 -2.24
N SER A 248 -31.81 -4.67 -2.94
CA SER A 248 -31.56 -4.87 -4.35
C SER A 248 -30.54 -6.01 -4.47
N LEU A 249 -31.03 -7.22 -4.77
CA LEU A 249 -30.19 -8.31 -5.26
C LEU A 249 -29.31 -7.77 -6.38
N ARG A 250 -27.99 -7.85 -6.21
CA ARG A 250 -27.05 -7.47 -7.26
C ARG A 250 -26.57 -8.72 -7.97
N TYR A 251 -26.75 -8.70 -9.28
CA TYR A 251 -26.36 -9.76 -10.19
C TYR A 251 -25.07 -9.35 -10.89
N TYR A 252 -24.08 -10.21 -10.82
CA TYR A 252 -22.81 -10.02 -11.51
C TYR A 252 -22.60 -11.13 -12.53
N LEU A 253 -22.06 -10.76 -13.68
CA LEU A 253 -21.59 -11.73 -14.67
C LEU A 253 -20.13 -12.06 -14.38
N SER A 254 -19.86 -13.32 -14.08
CA SER A 254 -18.51 -13.88 -13.93
C SER A 254 -18.17 -14.72 -15.16
N PHE A 255 -17.00 -14.48 -15.72
CA PHE A 255 -16.47 -15.24 -16.85
C PHE A 255 -15.26 -16.03 -16.35
N THR A 256 -15.41 -17.33 -16.15
CA THR A 256 -14.30 -18.21 -15.79
C THR A 256 -13.53 -18.56 -17.06
N LYS A 257 -12.29 -18.09 -17.20
CA LYS A 257 -11.39 -18.61 -18.22
C LYS A 257 -11.03 -20.05 -17.85
N ASN A 258 -11.41 -21.02 -18.68
CA ASN A 258 -10.87 -22.37 -18.55
C ASN A 258 -9.36 -22.31 -18.86
N GLU A 259 -8.52 -22.47 -17.84
CA GLU A 259 -7.05 -22.47 -18.01
C GLU A 259 -6.51 -23.74 -18.70
N GLU A 260 -7.39 -24.68 -19.08
CA GLU A 260 -7.00 -25.97 -19.67
C GLU A 260 -7.05 -26.04 -21.20
N GLU A 261 -7.62 -25.06 -21.91
CA GLU A 261 -7.68 -25.09 -23.38
C GLU A 261 -6.58 -24.24 -24.02
N LYS A 262 -5.34 -24.75 -23.92
CA LYS A 262 -4.31 -24.45 -24.93
C LYS A 262 -4.56 -25.35 -26.13
N GLU A 263 -5.43 -24.93 -27.06
CA GLU A 263 -5.28 -25.20 -28.50
C GLU A 263 -6.37 -24.48 -29.28
N GLU A 264 -5.96 -23.87 -30.38
CA GLU A 264 -6.75 -23.08 -31.32
C GLU A 264 -7.98 -23.84 -31.82
N LYS A 265 -9.16 -23.53 -31.25
CA LYS A 265 -10.45 -23.66 -31.94
C LYS A 265 -11.29 -22.43 -31.64
N GLU A 266 -11.96 -21.92 -32.68
CA GLU A 266 -13.01 -20.91 -32.55
C GLU A 266 -14.08 -21.42 -31.57
N SER A 267 -13.93 -21.08 -30.28
CA SER A 267 -14.82 -21.54 -29.22
C SER A 267 -16.02 -20.60 -29.14
N GLU A 268 -17.22 -21.19 -29.03
CA GLU A 268 -18.49 -20.49 -28.79
C GLU A 268 -18.38 -19.37 -27.73
N PRO A 269 -19.20 -18.31 -27.79
CA PRO A 269 -19.17 -17.25 -26.78
C PRO A 269 -19.37 -17.84 -25.38
N GLU A 270 -18.35 -17.72 -24.51
CA GLU A 270 -18.39 -18.18 -23.12
C GLU A 270 -19.65 -17.64 -22.42
N LYS A 271 -20.54 -18.56 -22.02
CA LYS A 271 -21.75 -18.20 -21.26
C LYS A 271 -21.33 -17.70 -19.87
N PRO A 272 -21.75 -16.50 -19.45
CA PRO A 272 -21.40 -15.99 -18.12
C PRO A 272 -22.08 -16.79 -17.02
N ASN A 273 -21.34 -17.03 -15.94
CA ASN A 273 -21.90 -17.47 -14.67
C ASN A 273 -22.54 -16.26 -13.97
N VAL A 274 -23.83 -16.36 -13.61
CA VAL A 274 -24.51 -15.31 -12.83
C VAL A 274 -24.22 -15.52 -11.35
N VAL A 275 -23.54 -14.56 -10.74
CA VAL A 275 -23.27 -14.54 -9.30
C VAL A 275 -24.24 -13.58 -8.64
N VAL A 276 -24.96 -14.06 -7.63
CA VAL A 276 -25.87 -13.26 -6.82
C VAL A 276 -25.21 -12.99 -5.48
N GLN A 277 -25.04 -11.71 -5.13
CA GLN A 277 -24.56 -11.34 -3.80
C GLN A 277 -25.75 -10.96 -2.92
N MET A 278 -25.97 -11.73 -1.86
CA MET A 278 -26.97 -11.44 -0.82
C MET A 278 -26.27 -10.95 0.45
N ASP A 279 -26.67 -9.80 0.96
CA ASP A 279 -26.19 -9.26 2.23
C ASP A 279 -27.05 -9.84 3.36
N THR A 280 -26.54 -10.83 4.11
CA THR A 280 -27.21 -11.26 5.35
C THR A 280 -26.76 -10.38 6.52
N GLU A 281 -27.67 -9.61 7.10
CA GLU A 281 -27.39 -8.86 8.32
C GLU A 281 -27.26 -9.78 9.53
N SER A 282 -26.13 -9.71 10.23
CA SER A 282 -26.03 -10.31 11.57
C SER A 282 -26.80 -9.45 12.57
N SER A 283 -27.64 -10.06 13.42
CA SER A 283 -28.37 -9.37 14.49
C SER A 283 -27.44 -8.64 15.49
N ILE A 284 -26.15 -9.00 15.52
CA ILE A 284 -25.14 -8.36 16.37
C ILE A 284 -24.95 -6.87 16.07
N ILE A 285 -25.32 -6.42 14.86
CA ILE A 285 -25.23 -5.00 14.46
C ILE A 285 -26.15 -4.08 15.26
N TYR A 286 -27.18 -4.64 15.92
CA TYR A 286 -28.11 -3.88 16.77
C TYR A 286 -27.67 -3.82 18.24
N HIS A 287 -26.68 -4.62 18.63
CA HIS A 287 -26.19 -4.68 20.01
C HIS A 287 -25.02 -3.74 20.28
N LYS A 288 -24.35 -3.25 19.23
CA LYS A 288 -23.26 -2.27 19.32
C LYS A 288 -23.54 -1.08 18.39
N THR A 289 -22.96 0.06 18.73
CA THR A 289 -22.97 1.25 17.88
C THR A 289 -22.21 0.98 16.60
N CYS A 290 -22.95 0.92 15.49
CA CYS A 290 -22.44 0.68 14.15
C CYS A 290 -22.72 1.91 13.28
N LEU A 291 -21.69 2.38 12.57
CA LEU A 291 -21.84 3.39 11.53
C LEU A 291 -21.71 2.72 10.18
N ASP A 292 -22.61 3.03 9.24
CA ASP A 292 -22.51 2.49 7.89
C ASP A 292 -22.81 3.54 6.82
N TYR A 293 -22.34 3.21 5.61
CA TYR A 293 -22.66 3.90 4.38
C TYR A 293 -22.71 2.90 3.24
N TYR A 294 -23.85 2.86 2.54
CA TYR A 294 -24.04 2.11 1.31
C TYR A 294 -23.96 3.08 0.12
N PHE A 295 -23.26 2.66 -0.93
CA PHE A 295 -23.22 3.42 -2.16
C PHE A 295 -24.45 3.07 -3.02
N ASP A 296 -25.32 4.05 -3.29
CA ASP A 296 -26.45 3.88 -4.22
C ASP A 296 -25.91 3.40 -5.58
N LYS A 297 -24.89 4.12 -6.06
CA LYS A 297 -24.05 3.74 -7.19
C LYS A 297 -22.67 3.33 -6.68
N PRO A 298 -22.25 2.05 -6.79
CA PRO A 298 -20.95 1.62 -6.33
C PRO A 298 -19.80 2.44 -6.91
N VAL A 299 -18.76 2.59 -6.11
CA VAL A 299 -17.56 3.33 -6.51
C VAL A 299 -16.58 2.34 -7.08
N GLN A 300 -16.26 2.47 -8.37
CA GLN A 300 -15.21 1.66 -8.98
C GLN A 300 -13.84 2.11 -8.46
N VAL A 301 -13.05 1.16 -7.98
CA VAL A 301 -11.68 1.38 -7.50
C VAL A 301 -10.76 0.33 -8.11
N THR A 302 -9.52 0.72 -8.44
CA THR A 302 -8.55 -0.18 -9.09
C THR A 302 -7.15 0.05 -8.53
N GLY A 303 -6.42 -1.04 -8.31
CA GLY A 303 -5.02 -0.99 -7.87
C GLY A 303 -4.91 -0.51 -6.42
N ASP A 304 -4.05 0.46 -6.18
CA ASP A 304 -3.76 0.99 -4.86
C ASP A 304 -4.81 2.01 -4.43
N VAL A 305 -5.52 1.70 -3.35
CA VAL A 305 -6.66 2.48 -2.83
C VAL A 305 -6.34 2.98 -1.43
N ARG A 306 -6.73 4.22 -1.16
CA ARG A 306 -6.64 4.86 0.15
C ARG A 306 -8.02 5.31 0.61
N VAL A 307 -8.35 4.99 1.85
CA VAL A 307 -9.58 5.50 2.50
C VAL A 307 -9.20 6.28 3.74
N ILE A 308 -9.58 7.56 3.79
CA ILE A 308 -9.27 8.47 4.89
C ILE A 308 -10.54 8.81 5.65
N PHE A 309 -10.49 8.76 6.99
CA PHE A 309 -11.62 9.03 7.86
C PHE A 309 -11.42 10.31 8.67
N TYR A 310 -12.49 11.10 8.80
CA TYR A 310 -12.52 12.40 9.45
C TYR A 310 -13.71 12.51 10.41
N GLN A 311 -13.51 13.21 11.53
CA GLN A 311 -14.61 13.47 12.46
C GLN A 311 -15.64 14.46 11.90
N LYS A 312 -15.17 15.43 11.11
CA LYS A 312 -15.97 16.47 10.44
C LYS A 312 -15.40 16.71 9.04
N MET A 313 -16.22 17.14 8.08
CA MET A 313 -15.77 17.46 6.72
C MET A 313 -14.59 18.43 6.68
N VAL A 314 -14.59 19.40 7.59
CA VAL A 314 -13.47 20.31 7.83
C VAL A 314 -12.95 20.03 9.24
N GLY A 315 -11.85 19.29 9.33
CA GLY A 315 -11.30 18.85 10.60
C GLY A 315 -10.08 17.95 10.45
N GLY A 316 -9.48 17.60 11.59
CA GLY A 316 -8.36 16.67 11.61
C GLY A 316 -8.78 15.25 11.21
N ARG A 317 -7.92 14.58 10.43
CA ARG A 317 -8.03 13.15 10.13
C ARG A 317 -8.02 12.32 11.42
N LEU A 318 -8.88 11.31 11.49
CA LEU A 318 -8.91 10.32 12.56
C LEU A 318 -7.88 9.22 12.32
N PHE A 319 -7.96 8.59 11.14
CA PHE A 319 -7.05 7.55 10.65
C PHE A 319 -7.25 7.37 9.14
N TYR A 320 -6.47 6.49 8.53
CA TYR A 320 -6.67 6.03 7.16
C TYR A 320 -6.19 4.59 7.00
N ALA A 321 -6.45 3.99 5.85
CA ALA A 321 -5.81 2.74 5.45
C ALA A 321 -5.55 2.78 3.94
N CYS A 322 -4.47 2.12 3.53
CA CYS A 322 -4.18 1.84 2.12
C CYS A 322 -4.16 0.32 1.90
N PHE A 323 -4.70 -0.12 0.78
CA PHE A 323 -4.72 -1.51 0.35
C PHE A 323 -4.63 -1.57 -1.17
N ASN A 324 -4.52 -2.77 -1.73
CA ASN A 324 -4.52 -3.00 -3.16
C ASN A 324 -5.65 -3.96 -3.51
N THR A 325 -6.45 -3.62 -4.52
CA THR A 325 -7.68 -4.36 -4.89
C THR A 325 -7.43 -5.79 -5.36
N ALA A 326 -6.22 -6.09 -5.85
CA ALA A 326 -5.86 -7.43 -6.29
C ALA A 326 -5.74 -8.43 -5.14
N PHE A 327 -5.47 -7.96 -3.91
CA PHE A 327 -5.28 -8.83 -2.74
C PHE A 327 -6.57 -9.07 -1.94
N ILE A 328 -7.72 -8.63 -2.45
CA ILE A 328 -9.04 -8.85 -1.84
C ILE A 328 -9.57 -10.21 -2.31
N THR A 329 -9.63 -11.21 -1.41
CA THR A 329 -9.96 -12.60 -1.77
C THR A 329 -11.43 -12.98 -1.56
N ASN A 330 -12.21 -12.24 -0.76
CA ASN A 330 -13.58 -12.63 -0.37
C ASN A 330 -14.62 -11.50 -0.49
N SER A 331 -14.45 -10.56 -1.42
CA SER A 331 -15.32 -9.38 -1.54
C SER A 331 -15.41 -8.54 -0.25
N LEU A 332 -14.55 -8.80 0.73
CA LEU A 332 -14.60 -8.20 2.06
C LEU A 332 -13.17 -7.90 2.51
N LEU A 333 -12.94 -6.69 2.98
CA LEU A 333 -11.71 -6.29 3.66
C LEU A 333 -12.06 -5.78 5.05
N GLN A 334 -11.53 -6.44 6.07
CA GLN A 334 -11.71 -6.07 7.47
C GLN A 334 -10.38 -5.64 8.07
N LEU A 335 -10.38 -4.49 8.75
CA LEU A 335 -9.20 -3.87 9.33
C LEU A 335 -9.48 -3.55 10.80
N SER A 336 -8.68 -4.11 11.68
CA SER A 336 -8.73 -3.84 13.12
C SER A 336 -8.03 -2.52 13.45
N VAL A 337 -8.08 -2.10 14.71
CA VAL A 337 -7.32 -0.95 15.23
C VAL A 337 -5.82 -1.01 14.89
N GLN A 338 -5.23 -2.21 14.83
CA GLN A 338 -3.80 -2.40 14.55
C GLN A 338 -3.46 -2.19 13.07
N ASP A 339 -4.46 -2.27 12.19
CA ASP A 339 -4.34 -2.15 10.75
C ASP A 339 -4.51 -0.73 10.22
N LEU A 340 -4.86 0.22 11.11
CA LEU A 340 -5.18 1.60 10.78
C LEU A 340 -3.98 2.55 10.93
N ASP A 341 -3.77 3.36 9.89
CA ASP A 341 -2.67 4.29 9.82
C ASP A 341 -2.95 5.58 10.59
N LYS A 342 -1.92 6.06 11.30
CA LYS A 342 -1.92 7.33 12.05
C LYS A 342 -3.11 7.46 13.00
N LEU A 343 -3.54 6.36 13.60
CA LEU A 343 -4.57 6.32 14.63
C LEU A 343 -4.09 6.99 15.93
N GLY A 344 -4.27 8.30 15.99
CA GLY A 344 -3.92 9.13 17.16
C GLY A 344 -4.96 9.05 18.28
N LYS A 345 -4.79 9.86 19.33
CA LYS A 345 -5.68 9.89 20.50
C LYS A 345 -7.16 10.07 20.13
N LYS A 346 -7.47 10.99 19.20
CA LYS A 346 -8.83 11.24 18.71
C LYS A 346 -9.44 10.07 17.93
N GLY A 347 -8.61 9.35 17.16
CA GLY A 347 -9.05 8.14 16.47
C GLY A 347 -9.31 7.01 17.46
N ARG A 348 -8.40 6.80 18.42
CA ARG A 348 -8.58 5.77 19.47
C ARG A 348 -9.79 6.03 20.36
N SER A 349 -10.11 7.30 20.64
CA SER A 349 -11.26 7.64 21.50
C SER A 349 -12.62 7.28 20.90
N ILE A 350 -12.68 6.95 19.60
CA ILE A 350 -13.91 6.48 18.94
C ILE A 350 -13.91 4.98 18.67
N CYS A 351 -12.80 4.27 18.94
CA CYS A 351 -12.67 2.84 18.69
C CYS A 351 -12.98 2.07 19.99
N GLY A 352 -14.08 1.32 20.01
CA GLY A 352 -14.37 0.35 21.06
C GLY A 352 -13.43 -0.86 21.04
N PRO A 353 -13.54 -1.77 22.02
CA PRO A 353 -12.64 -2.92 22.16
C PRO A 353 -12.65 -3.89 20.97
N ALA A 354 -13.78 -4.01 20.26
CA ALA A 354 -13.93 -4.84 19.07
C ALA A 354 -14.11 -3.99 17.81
N PHE A 355 -13.52 -2.79 17.78
CA PHE A 355 -13.61 -1.92 16.61
C PHE A 355 -13.04 -2.59 15.36
N CYS A 356 -13.81 -2.51 14.27
CA CYS A 356 -13.42 -3.02 12.97
C CYS A 356 -13.94 -2.09 11.86
N LEU A 357 -13.05 -1.71 10.95
CA LEU A 357 -13.41 -1.12 9.68
C LEU A 357 -13.63 -2.23 8.66
N GLU A 358 -14.80 -2.24 8.03
CA GLU A 358 -15.18 -3.19 7.01
C GLU A 358 -15.49 -2.47 5.69
N LEU A 359 -14.89 -2.97 4.61
CA LEU A 359 -15.13 -2.53 3.25
C LEU A 359 -15.65 -3.72 2.44
N LEU A 360 -16.86 -3.57 1.89
CA LEU A 360 -17.51 -4.60 1.06
C LEU A 360 -17.35 -4.25 -0.41
N PHE A 361 -16.98 -5.23 -1.21
CA PHE A 361 -16.71 -5.11 -2.63
C PHE A 361 -17.53 -6.08 -3.46
N GLY A 362 -17.84 -5.69 -4.69
CA GLY A 362 -18.30 -6.61 -5.72
C GLY A 362 -17.19 -7.56 -6.21
N PRO A 363 -17.55 -8.51 -7.07
CA PRO A 363 -16.58 -9.44 -7.67
C PRO A 363 -15.54 -8.73 -8.54
N ALA A 364 -14.44 -9.44 -8.80
CA ALA A 364 -13.29 -8.91 -9.54
C ALA A 364 -13.69 -8.64 -11.00
N ASN A 365 -13.41 -7.45 -11.51
CA ASN A 365 -13.61 -7.08 -12.92
C ASN A 365 -15.04 -7.35 -13.43
N ALA A 366 -16.03 -7.35 -12.54
CA ALA A 366 -17.38 -7.69 -12.87
C ALA A 366 -18.00 -6.65 -13.80
N LYS A 367 -18.69 -7.11 -14.84
CA LYS A 367 -19.55 -6.27 -15.68
C LYS A 367 -20.96 -6.38 -15.13
N HIS A 368 -21.52 -5.27 -14.67
CA HIS A 368 -22.89 -5.22 -14.17
C HIS A 368 -23.86 -5.42 -15.35
N SER A 369 -24.76 -6.40 -15.27
CA SER A 369 -25.94 -6.47 -16.13
C SER A 369 -27.11 -5.87 -15.37
N SER A 370 -27.69 -4.78 -15.87
CA SER A 370 -29.01 -4.33 -15.40
C SER A 370 -30.03 -5.45 -15.70
N SER A 371 -30.65 -6.06 -14.68
CA SER A 371 -31.75 -7.01 -14.88
C SER A 371 -33.05 -6.25 -15.25
N PRO A 372 -33.99 -6.89 -15.98
CA PRO A 372 -35.16 -6.22 -16.55
C PRO A 372 -36.10 -5.78 -15.44
N SER A 373 -36.64 -4.56 -15.56
CA SER A 373 -37.87 -4.19 -14.88
C SER A 373 -38.91 -5.26 -15.22
N ALA A 374 -39.42 -5.94 -14.19
CA ALA A 374 -40.70 -6.61 -14.30
C ALA A 374 -41.73 -5.50 -14.55
N GLU A 375 -42.02 -5.24 -15.81
CA GLU A 375 -43.26 -4.57 -16.17
C GLU A 375 -44.36 -5.56 -15.84
N ASP A 376 -45.14 -5.22 -14.82
CA ASP A 376 -46.46 -5.78 -14.56
C ASP A 376 -47.27 -5.68 -15.85
N ASN A 377 -47.37 -6.78 -16.58
CA ASN A 377 -48.48 -6.99 -17.51
C ASN A 377 -49.65 -7.57 -16.70
N ASP A 378 -50.24 -6.71 -15.86
CA ASP A 378 -51.66 -6.81 -15.57
C ASP A 378 -52.41 -6.36 -16.83
N THR A 379 -52.70 -7.31 -17.71
CA THR A 379 -53.83 -7.15 -18.62
C THR A 379 -55.03 -7.81 -17.98
N ASP A 380 -55.85 -6.97 -17.35
CA ASP A 380 -57.28 -7.18 -17.17
C ASP A 380 -57.88 -7.61 -18.52
N ASP A 381 -58.38 -8.84 -18.60
CA ASP A 381 -59.20 -9.31 -19.71
C ASP A 381 -60.64 -9.41 -19.17
N ASP A 382 -61.34 -8.28 -19.27
CA ASP A 382 -62.77 -8.14 -19.00
C ASP A 382 -63.44 -7.81 -20.34
N SER A 383 -63.93 -8.85 -21.04
CA SER A 383 -64.93 -8.79 -22.13
C SER A 383 -65.47 -10.17 -22.49
#